data_AF-A0A1E4ER47-F1
#
_entry.id   AF-A0A1E4ER47-F1
#
_cell.length_a   1.000
_cell.length_b   1.000
_cell.length_c   1.000
_cell.angle_alpha   90.00
_cell.angle_beta   90.00
_cell.angle_gamma   90.00
#
_symmetry.space_group_name_H-M   'P 1'
#
loop_
_entity.id
_entity.type
_entity.pdbx_description
1 polymer ?
#
loop_
_entity_poly.entity_id
_entity_poly.type
_entity_poly.pdbx_seq_one_letter_code
_entity_poly.pdbx_strand_id
1 'polypeptide(L)'
;MTYARAARLLIATTLCAGLAACGSSARNTGPAGGTMFDGPDMGPGQRGTRIQDLLRRSGNPDQMVGVNKYLWNASLDVLNFLPVQTIDPFTGVIQTGFGTPPGGGRSYRATIQISDPALDARSLRLSLQGPGGAAVEPGTVRAVEDAILTRARQLRLQDGRL
;
A
#
# COMPACT_ATOMS: atom_id res chain seq x y z
N MET A 1 -13.36 54.27 -24.83
CA MET A 1 -12.59 53.08 -24.39
C MET A 1 -13.04 52.65 -22.98
N THR A 2 -14.25 52.08 -22.82
CA THR A 2 -14.77 51.73 -21.48
C THR A 2 -15.62 50.46 -21.42
N TYR A 3 -15.94 49.80 -22.54
CA TYR A 3 -16.80 48.60 -22.56
C TYR A 3 -16.08 47.28 -22.29
N ALA A 4 -14.75 47.23 -22.48
CA ALA A 4 -13.97 45.99 -22.34
C ALA A 4 -13.70 45.58 -20.87
N ARG A 5 -13.82 46.52 -19.91
CA ARG A 5 -13.58 46.24 -18.49
C ARG A 5 -14.83 45.68 -17.79
N ALA A 6 -16.03 46.06 -18.24
CA ALA A 6 -17.30 45.58 -17.68
C ALA A 6 -17.56 44.09 -18.00
N ALA A 7 -17.15 43.63 -19.19
CA ALA A 7 -17.35 42.24 -19.60
C ALA A 7 -16.54 41.22 -18.78
N ARG A 8 -15.38 41.62 -18.22
CA ARG A 8 -14.54 40.73 -17.39
C ARG A 8 -15.07 40.54 -15.96
N LEU A 9 -15.88 41.47 -15.46
CA LEU A 9 -16.44 41.38 -14.11
C LEU A 9 -17.71 40.53 -14.03
N LEU A 10 -18.41 40.30 -15.15
CA LEU A 10 -19.63 39.48 -15.19
C LEU A 10 -19.37 37.96 -15.32
N ILE A 11 -18.14 37.55 -15.65
CA ILE A 11 -17.78 36.14 -15.82
C ILE A 11 -17.37 35.49 -14.47
N ALA A 12 -17.02 36.30 -13.46
CA ALA A 12 -16.47 35.82 -12.19
C ALA A 12 -17.53 35.41 -11.14
N THR A 13 -18.82 35.77 -11.31
CA THR A 13 -19.86 35.54 -10.30
C THR A 13 -20.82 34.38 -10.60
N THR A 14 -20.74 33.76 -11.78
CA THR A 14 -21.66 32.68 -12.22
C THR A 14 -21.10 31.26 -12.04
N LEU A 15 -19.96 31.08 -11.36
CA LEU A 15 -19.32 29.76 -11.17
C LEU A 15 -19.59 29.12 -9.79
N CYS A 16 -20.24 29.81 -8.84
CA CYS A 16 -20.36 29.34 -7.46
C CYS A 16 -21.69 28.67 -7.07
N ALA A 17 -22.57 28.28 -8.02
CA ALA A 17 -23.91 27.75 -7.70
C ALA A 17 -24.24 26.43 -8.41
N GLY A 18 -23.44 25.37 -8.19
CA GLY A 18 -23.58 24.12 -8.95
C GLY A 18 -23.23 22.80 -8.25
N LEU A 19 -23.28 22.69 -6.92
CA LEU A 19 -23.18 21.39 -6.24
C LEU A 19 -24.33 21.16 -5.27
N ALA A 20 -25.50 20.83 -5.80
CA ALA A 20 -26.60 20.23 -5.06
C ALA A 20 -27.15 19.07 -5.90
N ALA A 21 -26.58 17.87 -5.75
CA ALA A 21 -27.20 16.65 -6.24
C ALA A 21 -26.59 15.38 -5.62
N CYS A 22 -27.51 14.55 -5.10
CA CYS A 22 -27.47 13.09 -5.03
C CYS A 22 -26.81 12.38 -3.84
N GLY A 23 -27.65 11.57 -3.18
CA GLY A 23 -27.30 10.51 -2.23
C GLY A 23 -28.54 10.04 -1.45
N SER A 24 -29.66 9.75 -2.13
CA SER A 24 -30.14 8.40 -2.46
C SER A 24 -30.58 7.55 -1.25
N SER A 25 -31.90 7.55 -1.04
CA SER A 25 -32.67 6.74 -0.10
C SER A 25 -32.55 5.25 -0.40
N ALA A 26 -32.10 4.45 0.58
CA ALA A 26 -32.16 2.99 0.53
C ALA A 26 -33.23 2.47 1.50
N ARG A 27 -34.42 2.20 0.97
CA ARG A 27 -35.38 1.25 1.57
C ARG A 27 -35.17 -0.06 0.84
N ASN A 28 -34.69 -1.10 1.53
CA ASN A 28 -34.69 -2.45 0.99
C ASN A 28 -35.73 -3.30 1.71
N THR A 29 -36.57 -3.93 0.91
CA THR A 29 -37.77 -4.69 1.25
C THR A 29 -37.48 -6.17 0.97
N GLY A 30 -37.57 -7.03 2.00
CA GLY A 30 -37.71 -8.50 1.86
C GLY A 30 -36.53 -9.25 1.25
N PRO A 31 -36.50 -10.61 1.31
CA PRO A 31 -37.67 -11.46 1.16
C PRO A 31 -37.90 -12.48 2.30
N ALA A 32 -39.17 -12.82 2.48
CA ALA A 32 -39.61 -14.04 3.14
C ALA A 32 -39.46 -15.24 2.18
N GLY A 33 -39.09 -16.41 2.70
CA GLY A 33 -39.34 -17.70 2.03
C GLY A 33 -38.31 -18.81 2.25
N GLY A 34 -38.61 -19.69 3.23
CA GLY A 34 -38.48 -21.15 3.09
C GLY A 34 -37.14 -21.83 3.41
N THR A 35 -37.03 -22.50 4.57
CA THR A 35 -37.31 -23.95 4.74
C THR A 35 -36.81 -24.43 6.10
N MET A 36 -37.67 -25.17 6.80
CA MET A 36 -37.39 -25.87 8.05
C MET A 36 -36.34 -26.98 7.83
N PHE A 37 -35.31 -27.00 8.68
CA PHE A 37 -34.74 -28.25 9.16
C PHE A 37 -34.76 -28.19 10.69
N ASP A 38 -35.56 -29.09 11.24
CA ASP A 38 -35.77 -29.31 12.67
C ASP A 38 -34.51 -29.92 13.30
N GLY A 39 -34.17 -29.43 14.48
CA GLY A 39 -33.04 -29.89 15.27
C GLY A 39 -32.99 -29.12 16.58
N PRO A 40 -33.64 -29.60 17.65
CA PRO A 40 -33.51 -28.99 18.95
C PRO A 40 -32.42 -29.74 19.74
N ASP A 41 -31.32 -29.06 20.06
CA ASP A 41 -30.92 -29.05 21.46
C ASP A 41 -30.16 -27.78 21.84
N MET A 42 -30.63 -27.20 22.94
CA MET A 42 -30.17 -25.96 23.54
C MET A 42 -28.98 -26.23 24.46
N GLY A 43 -27.80 -25.73 24.09
CA GLY A 43 -26.73 -25.46 25.05
C GLY A 43 -26.79 -24.00 25.49
N PRO A 44 -27.00 -23.68 26.78
CA PRO A 44 -27.02 -22.30 27.26
C PRO A 44 -25.65 -21.65 27.05
N GLY A 45 -25.69 -20.42 26.56
CA GLY A 45 -24.56 -19.67 26.05
C GLY A 45 -23.41 -19.52 27.04
N GLN A 46 -22.22 -19.84 26.55
CA GLN A 46 -20.98 -19.16 26.89
C GLN A 46 -20.06 -19.16 25.66
N ARG A 47 -20.56 -18.66 24.52
CA ARG A 47 -19.66 -18.03 23.54
C ARG A 47 -19.25 -16.69 24.15
N GLY A 48 -18.33 -16.76 25.13
CA GLY A 48 -17.57 -15.59 25.49
C GLY A 48 -16.84 -15.17 24.23
N THR A 49 -17.38 -14.18 23.51
CA THR A 49 -16.60 -13.37 22.60
C THR A 49 -15.54 -12.73 23.48
N ARG A 50 -14.40 -13.43 23.59
CA ARG A 50 -13.26 -12.90 24.33
C ARG A 50 -12.97 -11.56 23.66
N ILE A 51 -12.76 -10.52 24.45
CA ILE A 51 -12.33 -9.22 23.92
C ILE A 51 -11.10 -9.41 22.99
N GLN A 52 -10.32 -10.46 23.27
CA GLN A 52 -9.22 -11.01 22.49
C GLN A 52 -9.62 -11.48 21.07
N ASP A 53 -10.79 -12.12 20.90
CA ASP A 53 -11.31 -12.55 19.58
C ASP A 53 -11.80 -11.36 18.75
N LEU A 54 -12.34 -10.33 19.40
CA LEU A 54 -12.75 -9.09 18.72
C LEU A 54 -11.51 -8.27 18.28
N LEU A 55 -10.45 -8.25 19.10
CA LEU A 55 -9.20 -7.58 18.77
C LEU A 55 -8.44 -8.29 17.63
N ARG A 56 -8.45 -9.63 17.60
CA ARG A 56 -7.87 -10.43 16.49
C ARG A 56 -8.64 -10.29 15.17
N ARG A 57 -9.93 -9.98 15.22
CA ARG A 57 -10.76 -9.76 14.03
C ARG A 57 -10.61 -8.34 13.45
N SER A 58 -10.20 -7.37 14.27
CA SER A 58 -10.06 -5.96 13.85
C SER A 58 -8.72 -5.61 13.24
N GLY A 59 -7.67 -6.42 13.42
CA GLY A 59 -6.35 -6.12 12.91
C GLY A 59 -5.90 -7.21 11.96
N ASN A 60 -5.95 -6.94 10.66
CA ASN A 60 -4.97 -7.59 9.79
C ASN A 60 -3.60 -7.24 10.40
N PRO A 61 -2.75 -8.20 10.81
CA PRO A 61 -1.42 -7.88 11.34
C PRO A 61 -0.58 -7.08 10.32
N ASP A 62 -0.93 -7.19 9.02
CA ASP A 62 -0.44 -6.36 7.93
C ASP A 62 -0.77 -4.86 8.07
N GLN A 63 -1.68 -4.45 8.97
CA GLN A 63 -2.04 -3.04 9.26
C GLN A 63 -1.46 -2.50 10.57
N MET A 64 -0.80 -3.33 11.40
CA MET A 64 -0.22 -2.84 12.67
C MET A 64 1.01 -1.95 12.47
N VAL A 65 1.62 -2.02 11.29
CA VAL A 65 2.69 -1.14 10.82
C VAL A 65 2.21 -0.58 9.49
N GLY A 66 2.36 0.72 9.24
CA GLY A 66 1.92 1.38 7.99
C GLY A 66 2.68 0.95 6.72
N VAL A 67 3.32 -0.22 6.75
CA VAL A 67 4.30 -0.71 5.80
C VAL A 67 3.91 -2.15 5.42
N ASN A 68 3.91 -2.44 4.12
CA ASN A 68 3.62 -3.79 3.63
C ASN A 68 4.76 -4.78 3.94
N LYS A 69 4.46 -5.87 4.68
CA LYS A 69 5.44 -6.91 5.04
C LYS A 69 6.11 -7.59 3.83
N TYR A 70 5.39 -7.75 2.73
CA TYR A 70 5.91 -8.44 1.54
C TYR A 70 6.87 -7.55 0.77
N LEU A 71 6.57 -6.24 0.62
CA LEU A 71 7.50 -5.28 0.01
C LEU A 71 8.80 -5.18 0.82
N TRP A 72 8.67 -5.18 2.15
CA TRP A 72 9.80 -5.17 3.07
C TRP A 72 10.71 -6.39 2.86
N ASN A 73 10.16 -7.59 3.00
CA ASN A 73 10.91 -8.83 2.85
C ASN A 73 11.48 -8.98 1.42
N ALA A 74 10.71 -8.61 0.40
CA ALA A 74 11.17 -8.64 -0.98
C ALA A 74 12.34 -7.69 -1.25
N SER A 75 12.34 -6.51 -0.62
CA SER A 75 13.43 -5.55 -0.75
C SER A 75 14.72 -6.10 -0.17
N LEU A 76 14.65 -6.75 1.00
CA LEU A 76 15.79 -7.41 1.63
C LEU A 76 16.28 -8.62 0.80
N ASP A 77 15.37 -9.40 0.23
CA ASP A 77 15.72 -10.55 -0.61
C ASP A 77 16.42 -10.13 -1.91
N VAL A 78 15.86 -9.15 -2.62
CA VAL A 78 16.38 -8.71 -3.94
C VAL A 78 17.67 -7.94 -3.78
N LEU A 79 17.81 -7.15 -2.71
CA LEU A 79 18.99 -6.30 -2.45
C LEU A 79 19.93 -6.90 -1.40
N ASN A 80 19.88 -8.22 -1.19
CA ASN A 80 20.70 -8.91 -0.17
C ASN A 80 22.22 -8.79 -0.39
N PHE A 81 22.65 -8.41 -1.58
CA PHE A 81 24.05 -8.15 -1.93
C PHE A 81 24.53 -6.77 -1.46
N LEU A 82 23.63 -5.89 -1.03
CA LEU A 82 23.96 -4.59 -0.46
C LEU A 82 24.06 -4.72 1.08
N PRO A 83 25.12 -4.20 1.71
CA PRO A 83 25.23 -4.24 3.17
C PRO A 83 24.20 -3.29 3.79
N VAL A 84 23.30 -3.80 4.64
CA VAL A 84 22.31 -2.96 5.31
C VAL A 84 22.97 -2.08 6.37
N GLN A 85 22.64 -0.79 6.40
CA GLN A 85 23.21 0.19 7.33
C GLN A 85 22.19 0.61 8.40
N THR A 86 21.00 1.01 7.96
CA THR A 86 19.95 1.51 8.84
C THR A 86 18.60 0.97 8.40
N ILE A 87 17.78 0.58 9.38
CA ILE A 87 16.45 0.01 9.18
C ILE A 87 15.49 0.72 10.14
N ASP A 88 14.46 1.37 9.61
CA ASP A 88 13.36 1.94 10.39
C ASP A 88 12.03 1.31 9.97
N PRO A 89 11.47 0.39 10.79
CA PRO A 89 10.25 -0.33 10.45
C PRO A 89 8.98 0.54 10.57
N PHE A 90 9.02 1.64 11.33
CA PHE A 90 7.83 2.49 11.53
C PHE A 90 7.63 3.43 10.35
N THR A 91 8.72 4.03 9.87
CA THR A 91 8.67 4.90 8.70
C THR A 91 8.74 4.12 7.40
N GLY A 92 9.22 2.87 7.42
CA GLY A 92 9.38 2.05 6.21
C GLY A 92 10.64 2.39 5.41
N VAL A 93 11.67 2.97 6.06
CA VAL A 93 12.94 3.34 5.44
C VAL A 93 13.98 2.23 5.64
N ILE A 94 14.66 1.85 4.56
CA ILE A 94 15.85 1.01 4.60
C ILE A 94 16.97 1.73 3.85
N GLN A 95 18.13 1.86 4.50
CA GLN A 95 19.33 2.41 3.88
C GLN A 95 20.41 1.35 3.81
N THR A 96 21.04 1.23 2.65
CA THR A 96 22.16 0.31 2.43
C THR A 96 23.47 1.07 2.22
N GLY A 97 24.58 0.36 2.37
CA GLY A 97 25.88 0.76 1.88
C GLY A 97 26.05 0.43 0.41
N PHE A 98 27.25 0.69 -0.10
CA PHE A 98 27.61 0.36 -1.47
C PHE A 98 27.84 -1.15 -1.62
N GLY A 99 27.28 -1.71 -2.69
CA GLY A 99 27.55 -3.07 -3.11
C GLY A 99 27.37 -3.21 -4.61
N THR A 100 27.88 -4.31 -5.17
CA THR A 100 27.82 -4.59 -6.60
C THR A 100 26.82 -5.71 -6.84
N PRO A 101 25.83 -5.53 -7.74
CA PRO A 101 24.88 -6.58 -8.03
C PRO A 101 25.55 -7.77 -8.73
N PRO A 102 25.03 -8.99 -8.55
CA PRO A 102 25.50 -10.16 -9.27
C PRO A 102 25.29 -9.95 -10.78
N GLY A 103 26.35 -10.14 -11.57
CA GLY A 103 26.32 -9.93 -13.02
C GLY A 103 26.39 -8.46 -13.48
N GLY A 104 26.53 -7.50 -12.56
CA GLY A 104 26.78 -6.10 -12.89
C GLY A 104 28.20 -5.64 -12.56
N GLY A 105 28.62 -4.52 -13.16
CA GLY A 105 29.97 -3.96 -12.99
C GLY A 105 30.06 -2.69 -12.15
N ARG A 106 28.93 -2.08 -11.76
CA ARG A 106 28.89 -0.81 -11.05
C ARG A 106 28.33 -1.00 -9.65
N SER A 107 29.05 -0.52 -8.64
CA SER A 107 28.54 -0.47 -7.28
C SER A 107 27.54 0.68 -7.13
N TYR A 108 26.55 0.47 -6.27
CA TYR A 108 25.59 1.49 -5.87
C TYR A 108 25.12 1.20 -4.46
N ARG A 109 24.56 2.23 -3.81
CA ARG A 109 23.77 2.11 -2.59
C ARG A 109 22.30 2.32 -2.92
N ALA A 110 21.43 1.73 -2.12
CA ALA A 110 20.00 1.88 -2.22
C ALA A 110 19.44 2.57 -0.98
N THR A 111 18.50 3.47 -1.22
CA THR A 111 17.56 3.96 -0.20
C THR A 111 16.17 3.52 -0.62
N ILE A 112 15.54 2.73 0.22
CA ILE A 112 14.21 2.17 -0.01
C ILE A 112 13.25 2.82 0.97
N GLN A 113 12.10 3.23 0.47
CA GLN A 113 11.00 3.76 1.26
C GLN A 113 9.73 3.03 0.89
N ILE A 114 9.05 2.46 1.88
CA ILE A 114 7.73 1.84 1.72
C ILE A 114 6.73 2.72 2.45
N SER A 115 5.75 3.27 1.74
CA SER A 115 4.88 4.35 2.26
C SER A 115 3.44 3.94 2.54
N ASP A 116 2.98 2.82 1.98
CA ASP A 116 1.59 2.38 2.07
C ASP A 116 1.55 0.85 2.26
N PRO A 117 0.56 0.32 3.02
CA PRO A 117 0.35 -1.12 3.15
C PRO A 117 -0.11 -1.81 1.85
N ALA A 118 -0.45 -1.10 0.79
CA ALA A 118 -0.83 -1.69 -0.49
C ALA A 118 0.35 -2.38 -1.20
N LEU A 119 0.02 -3.42 -1.98
CA LEU A 119 1.00 -4.19 -2.76
C LEU A 119 1.02 -3.69 -4.21
N ASP A 120 1.55 -2.50 -4.43
CA ASP A 120 1.65 -1.87 -5.74
C ASP A 120 2.90 -0.97 -5.87
N ALA A 121 3.14 -0.46 -7.08
CA ALA A 121 4.32 0.35 -7.37
C ALA A 121 4.32 1.72 -6.68
N ARG A 122 3.15 2.30 -6.36
CA ARG A 122 3.08 3.61 -5.67
C ARG A 122 3.52 3.53 -4.20
N SER A 123 3.47 2.33 -3.63
CA SER A 123 3.79 2.06 -2.23
C SER A 123 5.30 1.89 -1.99
N LEU A 124 6.10 1.75 -3.05
CA LEU A 124 7.54 1.56 -3.00
C LEU A 124 8.24 2.73 -3.71
N ARG A 125 9.25 3.31 -3.08
CA ARG A 125 10.18 4.25 -3.72
C ARG A 125 11.59 3.75 -3.54
N LEU A 126 12.30 3.59 -4.65
CA LEU A 126 13.72 3.23 -4.66
C LEU A 126 14.55 4.39 -5.20
N SER A 127 15.63 4.71 -4.48
CA SER A 127 16.68 5.59 -4.99
C SER A 127 18.00 4.84 -5.00
N LEU A 128 18.68 4.81 -6.15
CA LEU A 128 20.00 4.23 -6.31
C LEU A 128 21.03 5.33 -6.54
N GLN A 129 22.16 5.24 -5.85
CA GLN A 129 23.25 6.21 -5.98
C GLN A 129 24.60 5.51 -6.10
N GLY A 130 25.41 5.91 -7.08
CA GLY A 130 26.77 5.42 -7.27
C GLY A 130 27.80 6.11 -6.36
N PRO A 131 29.03 5.59 -6.31
CA PRO A 131 30.14 6.21 -5.58
C PRO A 131 30.34 7.67 -5.97
N GLY A 132 30.70 8.52 -5.00
CA GLY A 132 30.88 9.96 -5.23
C GLY A 132 29.60 10.70 -5.62
N GLY A 133 28.42 10.08 -5.47
CA GLY A 133 27.14 10.67 -5.84
C GLY A 133 26.77 10.52 -7.31
N ALA A 134 27.46 9.64 -8.04
CA ALA A 134 27.17 9.37 -9.45
C ALA A 134 25.73 8.91 -9.66
N ALA A 135 25.10 9.42 -10.73
CA ALA A 135 23.77 9.00 -11.12
C ALA A 135 23.77 7.54 -11.61
N VAL A 136 22.74 6.81 -11.22
CA VAL A 136 22.40 5.49 -11.76
C VAL A 136 21.39 5.68 -12.88
N GLU A 137 21.44 4.81 -13.89
CA GLU A 137 20.52 4.85 -15.01
C GLU A 137 19.07 4.66 -14.52
N PRO A 138 18.10 5.48 -14.96
CA PRO A 138 16.70 5.32 -14.57
C PRO A 138 16.10 3.95 -14.91
N GLY A 139 16.55 3.32 -16.00
CA GLY A 139 16.14 1.97 -16.38
C GLY A 139 16.54 0.92 -15.34
N THR A 140 17.74 1.04 -14.78
CA THR A 140 18.21 0.17 -13.69
C THR A 140 17.36 0.31 -12.44
N VAL A 141 17.01 1.54 -12.04
CA VAL A 141 16.15 1.77 -10.87
C VAL A 141 14.80 1.07 -11.04
N ARG A 142 14.15 1.27 -12.20
CA ARG A 142 12.86 0.63 -12.52
C ARG A 142 12.95 -0.88 -12.55
N ALA A 143 13.99 -1.44 -13.16
CA ALA A 143 14.19 -2.89 -13.22
C ALA A 143 14.31 -3.51 -11.82
N VAL A 144 14.98 -2.83 -10.89
CA VAL A 144 15.09 -3.27 -9.49
C VAL A 144 13.76 -3.12 -8.76
N GLU A 145 13.03 -2.01 -8.95
CA GLU A 145 11.68 -1.85 -8.39
C GLU A 145 10.73 -2.97 -8.86
N ASP A 146 10.73 -3.28 -10.16
CA ASP A 146 9.92 -4.36 -10.73
C ASP A 146 10.31 -5.73 -10.20
N ALA A 147 11.61 -5.97 -9.98
CA ALA A 147 12.09 -7.19 -9.34
C ALA A 147 11.58 -7.32 -7.90
N ILE A 148 11.60 -6.25 -7.12
CA ILE A 148 11.06 -6.20 -5.75
C ILE A 148 9.55 -6.47 -5.77
N LEU A 149 8.79 -5.78 -6.61
CA LEU A 149 7.34 -5.96 -6.72
C LEU A 149 6.96 -7.39 -7.14
N THR A 150 7.75 -7.98 -8.03
CA THR A 150 7.56 -9.37 -8.48
C THR A 150 7.85 -10.35 -7.35
N ARG A 151 8.96 -10.17 -6.62
CA ARG A 151 9.30 -10.99 -5.46
C ARG A 151 8.25 -10.86 -4.35
N ALA A 152 7.75 -9.66 -4.09
CA ALA A 152 6.71 -9.43 -3.09
C ALA A 152 5.40 -10.17 -3.43
N ARG A 153 5.00 -10.18 -4.71
CA ARG A 153 3.86 -10.99 -5.18
C ARG A 153 4.09 -12.48 -4.96
N GLN A 154 5.30 -12.99 -5.22
CA GLN A 154 5.64 -14.39 -4.94
C GLN A 154 5.52 -14.73 -3.46
N LEU A 155 6.02 -13.87 -2.57
CA LEU A 155 5.94 -14.06 -1.12
C LEU A 155 4.47 -14.09 -0.64
N ARG A 156 3.63 -13.19 -1.15
CA ARG A 156 2.20 -13.18 -0.84
C ARG A 156 1.48 -14.46 -1.27
N LEU A 157 1.82 -14.99 -2.45
CA LEU A 157 1.26 -16.25 -2.93
C LEU A 157 1.73 -17.45 -2.11
N GLN A 158 2.97 -17.43 -1.61
CA GLN A 158 3.50 -18.48 -0.74
C GLN A 158 2.81 -18.48 0.63
N ASP A 159 2.61 -17.32 1.23
CA ASP A 159 1.92 -17.17 2.53
C ASP A 159 0.47 -17.66 2.45
N GLY A 160 -0.25 -17.35 1.36
CA GLY A 160 -1.64 -17.78 1.17
C GLY A 160 -1.84 -19.26 0.85
N ARG A 161 -0.77 -20.05 0.71
CA ARG A 161 -0.83 -21.51 0.46
C ARG A 161 -0.66 -22.35 1.73
N LEU A 162 -0.32 -21.71 2.85
CA LEU A 162 -0.16 -22.33 4.18
C LEU A 162 -1.50 -22.32 4.93
#